data_AF-A0A7K4ADF7-F1
#
_entry.id   AF-A0A7K4ADF7-F1
#
_cell.length_a   1.000
_cell.length_b   1.000
_cell.length_c   1.000
_cell.angle_alpha   90.00
_cell.angle_beta   90.00
_cell.angle_gamma   90.00
#
_symmetry.space_group_name_H-M   'P 1'
#
loop_
_entity.id
_entity.type
_entity.pdbx_description
1 polymer ?
#
loop_
_entity_poly.entity_id
_entity_poly.type
_entity_poly.pdbx_seq_one_letter_code
_entity_poly.pdbx_strand_id
1 'polypeptide(L)'
;MRIAIDGNYSGIRFSASHFIPGHDKCGRLHGHSYVLHLVLHGDMGDDGMIMDFGDMKKALKGIVDELDHRVLLPGRSPSVKIKQSDEVEVISGSKRYILPLEDIVILDVVQCSAEGMAELIIDRLVSEIEFTPNVRMIEVGLDEERGQTAWAGREL
;
A
#
# COMPACT_ATOMS: atom_id res chain seq x y z
N MET A 1 9.05 -21.22 -9.99
CA MET A 1 8.41 -21.60 -8.70
C MET A 1 7.84 -20.35 -8.05
N ARG A 2 6.95 -20.45 -7.04
CA ARG A 2 6.48 -19.28 -6.28
C ARG A 2 6.46 -19.52 -4.77
N ILE A 3 6.65 -18.46 -4.01
CA ILE A 3 6.35 -18.39 -2.57
C ILE A 3 5.32 -17.28 -2.32
N ALA A 4 4.55 -17.39 -1.24
CA ALA A 4 3.51 -16.42 -0.92
C ALA A 4 3.45 -16.16 0.59
N ILE A 5 3.20 -14.91 0.95
CA ILE A 5 2.79 -14.49 2.28
C ILE A 5 1.34 -14.06 2.19
N ASP A 6 0.47 -14.85 2.83
CA ASP A 6 -0.92 -14.47 3.06
C ASP A 6 -0.98 -13.53 4.27
N GLY A 7 -1.37 -12.28 4.02
CA GLY A 7 -1.45 -11.23 5.03
C GLY A 7 -2.49 -11.51 6.11
N ASN A 8 -3.57 -12.23 5.79
CA ASN A 8 -4.63 -12.55 6.76
C ASN A 8 -4.08 -13.44 7.87
N TYR A 9 -3.29 -14.45 7.52
CA TYR A 9 -2.72 -15.40 8.47
C TYR A 9 -1.37 -14.96 9.05
N SER A 10 -0.69 -14.02 8.37
CA SER A 10 0.62 -13.51 8.82
C SER A 10 0.54 -12.21 9.62
N GLY A 11 -0.66 -11.64 9.80
CA GLY A 11 -0.86 -10.40 10.55
C GLY A 11 -0.35 -9.14 9.84
N ILE A 12 -0.23 -9.19 8.51
CA ILE A 12 0.19 -8.05 7.68
C ILE A 12 -1.07 -7.29 7.27
N ARG A 13 -1.51 -6.40 8.17
CA ARG A 13 -2.76 -5.64 8.07
C ARG A 13 -2.61 -4.26 8.71
N PHE A 14 -3.41 -3.32 8.25
CA PHE A 14 -3.52 -1.98 8.82
C PHE A 14 -4.93 -1.42 8.65
N SER A 15 -5.31 -0.45 9.47
CA SER A 15 -6.59 0.26 9.37
C SER A 15 -6.33 1.71 9.02
N ALA A 16 -6.91 2.20 7.93
CA ALA A 16 -6.71 3.58 7.51
C ALA A 16 -7.98 4.18 6.91
N SER A 17 -8.06 5.50 6.92
CA SER A 17 -9.12 6.26 6.28
C SER A 17 -8.65 6.86 4.95
N HIS A 18 -9.54 6.94 3.97
CA HIS A 18 -9.26 7.52 2.66
C HIS A 18 -10.54 8.05 2.00
N PHE A 19 -10.38 8.64 0.82
CA PHE A 19 -11.46 8.93 -0.11
C PHE A 19 -10.96 8.87 -1.56
N ILE A 20 -11.87 8.60 -2.48
CA ILE A 20 -11.60 8.55 -3.92
C ILE A 20 -12.21 9.80 -4.60
N PRO A 21 -11.39 10.79 -5.02
CA PRO A 21 -11.89 12.02 -5.61
C PRO A 21 -12.77 11.76 -6.85
N GLY A 22 -13.94 12.40 -6.91
CA GLY A 22 -14.87 12.26 -8.04
C GLY A 22 -15.79 11.04 -8.01
N HIS A 23 -15.58 10.11 -7.08
CA HIS A 23 -16.49 8.97 -6.88
C HIS A 23 -17.67 9.36 -5.96
N ASP A 24 -18.88 8.85 -6.20
CA ASP A 24 -20.07 9.21 -5.42
C ASP A 24 -19.99 8.73 -3.96
N LYS A 25 -20.05 7.40 -3.75
CA LYS A 25 -19.96 6.79 -2.42
C LYS A 25 -18.55 6.90 -1.83
N CYS A 26 -17.54 6.37 -2.54
CA CYS A 26 -16.16 6.34 -2.07
C CYS A 26 -15.47 7.71 -2.04
N GLY A 27 -16.06 8.76 -2.61
CA GLY A 27 -15.52 10.12 -2.49
C GLY A 27 -15.82 10.77 -1.14
N ARG A 28 -16.62 10.14 -0.27
CA ARG A 28 -16.78 10.52 1.13
C ARG A 28 -15.64 9.91 1.93
N LEU A 29 -15.13 10.65 2.93
CA LEU A 29 -14.15 10.09 3.85
C LEU A 29 -14.76 8.87 4.55
N HIS A 30 -14.05 7.75 4.49
CA HIS A 30 -14.38 6.49 5.12
C HIS A 30 -13.08 5.74 5.38
N GLY A 31 -13.14 4.51 5.90
CA GLY A 31 -11.94 3.72 6.12
C GLY A 31 -12.19 2.23 5.97
N HIS A 32 -11.09 1.50 5.95
CA HIS A 32 -11.04 0.06 5.72
C HIS A 32 -10.04 -0.60 6.66
N SER A 33 -10.17 -1.91 6.80
CA SER A 33 -9.15 -2.75 7.40
C SER A 33 -8.45 -3.49 6.27
N TYR A 34 -7.31 -2.95 5.85
CA TYR A 34 -6.55 -3.45 4.73
C TYR A 34 -5.75 -4.69 5.10
N VAL A 35 -5.59 -5.60 4.14
CA VAL A 35 -4.72 -6.77 4.26
C VAL A 35 -3.76 -6.79 3.09
N LEU A 36 -2.47 -6.90 3.39
CA LEU A 36 -1.40 -6.87 2.40
C LEU A 36 -0.84 -8.27 2.19
N HIS A 37 -0.87 -8.72 0.94
CA HIS A 37 -0.37 -10.00 0.47
C HIS A 37 0.86 -9.81 -0.40
N LEU A 38 1.72 -10.82 -0.44
CA LEU A 38 2.89 -10.84 -1.29
C LEU A 38 3.03 -12.19 -1.97
N VAL A 39 3.34 -12.18 -3.26
CA VAL A 39 3.80 -13.36 -4.00
C VAL A 39 5.12 -13.02 -4.68
N LEU A 40 6.11 -13.90 -4.54
CA LEU A 40 7.35 -13.83 -5.30
C LEU A 40 7.43 -15.05 -6.22
N HIS A 41 7.79 -14.82 -7.48
CA HIS A 41 8.11 -15.87 -8.44
C HIS A 41 9.60 -15.89 -8.69
N GLY A 42 10.15 -17.10 -8.76
CA GLY A 42 11.57 -17.29 -8.96
C GLY A 42 11.95 -18.75 -9.02
N ASP A 43 13.25 -18.99 -9.11
CA ASP A 43 13.83 -20.32 -9.05
C ASP A 43 14.44 -20.56 -7.68
N MET A 44 14.62 -21.84 -7.33
CA MET A 44 15.31 -22.20 -6.09
C MET A 44 16.79 -21.81 -6.23
N GLY A 45 17.30 -20.99 -5.31
CA GLY A 45 18.70 -20.65 -5.22
C GLY A 45 19.56 -21.82 -4.74
N ASP A 46 20.88 -21.63 -4.74
CA ASP A 46 21.85 -22.64 -4.29
C ASP A 46 21.71 -22.99 -2.80
N ASP A 47 21.10 -22.09 -2.03
CA ASP A 47 20.76 -22.26 -0.61
C ASP A 47 19.42 -23.00 -0.38
N GLY A 48 18.72 -23.35 -1.46
CA GLY A 48 17.44 -24.06 -1.40
C GLY A 48 16.23 -23.14 -1.22
N MET A 49 16.36 -21.82 -1.34
CA MET A 49 15.27 -20.86 -1.12
C MET A 49 15.06 -19.93 -2.32
N ILE A 50 13.84 -19.39 -2.46
CA ILE A 50 13.61 -18.25 -3.37
C ILE A 50 14.05 -16.95 -2.67
N MET A 51 13.52 -16.73 -1.47
CA MET A 51 13.80 -15.59 -0.58
C MET A 51 13.42 -15.98 0.86
N ASP A 52 14.05 -15.39 1.86
CA ASP A 52 13.70 -15.62 3.27
C ASP A 52 12.34 -14.97 3.62
N PHE A 53 11.44 -15.73 4.25
CA PHE A 53 10.12 -15.22 4.64
C PHE A 53 10.17 -14.18 5.75
N GLY A 54 11.14 -14.26 6.66
CA GLY A 54 11.34 -13.31 7.75
C GLY A 54 11.70 -11.93 7.25
N ASP A 55 12.61 -11.85 6.28
CA ASP A 55 12.99 -10.57 5.64
C ASP A 55 11.80 -9.92 4.94
N MET A 56 11.06 -10.70 4.15
CA MET A 56 9.85 -10.19 3.49
C MET A 56 8.78 -9.76 4.49
N LYS A 57 8.54 -10.54 5.55
CA LYS A 57 7.57 -10.16 6.60
C LYS A 57 7.98 -8.89 7.33
N LYS A 58 9.27 -8.70 7.62
CA LYS A 58 9.78 -7.50 8.27
C LYS A 58 9.54 -6.26 7.42
N ALA A 59 9.84 -6.34 6.12
CA ALA A 59 9.61 -5.22 5.20
C ALA A 59 8.11 -4.91 5.05
N LEU A 60 7.28 -5.93 4.83
CA LEU A 60 5.82 -5.77 4.78
C LEU A 60 5.26 -5.15 6.08
N LYS A 61 5.79 -5.58 7.24
CA LYS A 61 5.37 -5.06 8.54
C LYS A 61 5.72 -3.58 8.70
N GLY A 62 6.93 -3.18 8.28
CA GLY A 62 7.34 -1.77 8.27
C GLY A 62 6.39 -0.90 7.45
N ILE A 63 6.05 -1.33 6.23
CA ILE A 63 5.12 -0.59 5.38
C ILE A 63 3.74 -0.47 6.02
N VAL A 64 3.15 -1.56 6.52
CA VAL A 64 1.80 -1.47 7.10
C VAL A 64 1.77 -0.65 8.38
N ASP A 65 2.84 -0.66 9.19
CA ASP A 65 2.92 0.13 10.43
C ASP A 65 2.96 1.64 10.16
N GLU A 66 3.56 2.07 9.04
CA GLU A 66 3.55 3.47 8.63
C GLU A 66 2.16 3.95 8.19
N LEU A 67 1.36 3.05 7.60
CA LEU A 67 0.02 3.33 7.08
C LEU A 67 -1.08 3.18 8.15
N ASP A 68 -0.80 2.49 9.24
CA ASP A 68 -1.78 2.12 10.26
C ASP A 68 -2.27 3.33 11.07
N HIS A 69 -3.59 3.38 11.28
CA HIS A 69 -4.30 4.45 11.97
C HIS A 69 -4.09 5.85 11.37
N ARG A 70 -3.93 5.94 10.04
CA ARG A 70 -3.72 7.21 9.32
C ARG A 70 -4.87 7.56 8.37
N VAL A 71 -4.90 8.82 7.95
CA VAL A 71 -5.67 9.29 6.79
C VAL A 71 -4.73 9.34 5.58
N LEU A 72 -5.03 8.55 4.56
CA LEU A 72 -4.25 8.44 3.34
C LEU A 72 -4.71 9.47 2.33
N LEU A 73 -3.77 10.29 1.84
CA LEU A 73 -4.05 11.34 0.86
C LEU A 73 -3.29 11.07 -0.46
N PRO A 74 -3.93 11.25 -1.62
CA PRO A 74 -3.29 11.00 -2.90
C PRO A 74 -2.45 12.22 -3.34
N GLY A 75 -1.14 12.16 -3.10
CA GLY A 75 -0.20 13.26 -3.33
C GLY A 75 -0.01 13.68 -4.79
N ARG A 76 -0.31 12.79 -5.75
CA ARG A 76 -0.26 13.09 -7.20
C ARG A 76 -1.63 13.40 -7.81
N SER A 77 -2.69 13.47 -7.01
CA SER A 77 -4.02 13.68 -7.55
C SER A 77 -4.19 15.10 -8.11
N PRO A 78 -4.49 15.29 -9.41
CA PRO A 78 -4.69 16.64 -9.96
C PRO A 78 -5.97 17.31 -9.42
N SER A 79 -6.89 16.53 -8.86
CA SER A 79 -8.17 16.99 -8.31
C SER A 79 -8.14 17.23 -6.81
N VAL A 80 -7.02 16.95 -6.13
CA VAL A 80 -6.83 17.19 -4.69
C VAL A 80 -5.73 18.21 -4.48
N LYS A 81 -6.03 19.26 -3.72
CA LYS A 81 -5.04 20.25 -3.30
C LYS A 81 -4.71 19.99 -1.83
N ILE A 82 -3.43 19.80 -1.53
CA ILE A 82 -2.93 19.59 -0.17
C ILE A 82 -2.00 20.75 0.16
N LYS A 83 -2.27 21.44 1.26
CA LYS A 83 -1.42 22.50 1.80
C LYS A 83 -0.99 22.12 3.21
N GLN A 84 0.32 22.03 3.43
CA GLN A 84 0.90 21.74 4.74
C GLN A 84 1.33 23.04 5.41
N SER A 85 0.90 23.24 6.65
CA SER A 85 1.31 24.32 7.54
C SER A 85 1.38 23.76 8.97
N ASP A 86 0.86 24.49 9.97
CA ASP A 86 0.63 23.91 11.32
C ASP A 86 -0.41 22.78 11.28
N GLU A 87 -1.35 22.87 10.33
CA GLU A 87 -2.32 21.83 9.98
C GLU A 87 -2.23 21.48 8.48
N VAL A 88 -2.78 20.33 8.10
CA VAL A 88 -2.91 19.89 6.71
C VAL A 88 -4.30 20.23 6.19
N GLU A 89 -4.37 21.20 5.28
CA GLU A 89 -5.60 21.55 4.58
C GLU A 89 -5.71 20.77 3.27
N VAL A 90 -6.83 20.07 3.09
CA VAL A 90 -7.12 19.24 1.90
C VAL A 90 -8.40 19.71 1.23
N ILE A 91 -8.33 20.05 -0.06
CA ILE A 91 -9.48 20.44 -0.87
C ILE A 91 -9.67 19.40 -1.99
N SER A 92 -10.87 18.81 -2.06
CA SER A 92 -11.27 17.85 -3.09
C SER A 92 -12.67 18.18 -3.58
N GLY A 93 -12.78 18.81 -4.75
CA GLY A 93 -14.05 19.35 -5.24
C GLY A 93 -14.58 20.45 -4.31
N SER A 94 -15.82 20.31 -3.83
CA SER A 94 -16.43 21.23 -2.86
C SER A 94 -16.10 20.92 -1.38
N LYS A 95 -15.35 19.84 -1.12
CA LYS A 95 -15.03 19.40 0.24
C LYS A 95 -13.73 20.04 0.72
N ARG A 96 -13.69 20.41 1.99
CA ARG A 96 -12.53 20.95 2.69
C ARG A 96 -12.33 20.17 3.99
N TYR A 97 -11.15 19.63 4.19
CA TYR A 97 -10.73 18.93 5.40
C TYR A 97 -9.53 19.66 6.01
N ILE A 98 -9.46 19.69 7.33
CA ILE A 98 -8.32 20.21 8.10
C ILE A 98 -7.98 19.13 9.11
N LEU A 99 -6.76 18.61 9.04
CA LEU A 99 -6.32 17.46 9.82
C LEU A 99 -4.93 17.75 10.43
N PRO A 100 -4.61 17.21 11.62
CA PRO A 100 -3.26 17.28 12.17
C PRO A 100 -2.25 16.60 11.24
N LEU A 101 -1.04 17.15 11.14
CA LEU A 101 0.02 16.56 10.31
C LEU A 101 0.33 15.12 10.72
N GLU A 102 0.29 14.83 12.02
CA GLU A 102 0.61 13.49 12.54
C GLU A 102 -0.37 12.42 12.07
N ASP A 103 -1.62 12.76 11.75
CA ASP A 103 -2.64 11.79 11.34
C ASP A 103 -2.59 11.46 9.84
N ILE A 104 -1.75 12.16 9.06
CA ILE A 104 -1.75 12.10 7.61
C ILE A 104 -0.57 11.30 7.07
N VAL A 105 -0.84 10.48 6.05
CA VAL A 105 0.20 9.99 5.13
C VAL A 105 -0.14 10.42 3.72
N ILE A 106 0.77 11.16 3.08
CA ILE A 106 0.64 11.56 1.68
C ILE A 106 1.33 10.50 0.83
N LEU A 107 0.55 9.77 0.05
CA LEU A 107 1.01 8.69 -0.79
C LEU A 107 1.35 9.20 -2.19
N ASP A 108 2.39 8.65 -2.81
CA ASP A 108 2.79 9.01 -4.18
C ASP A 108 1.90 8.35 -5.24
N VAL A 109 0.58 8.56 -5.14
CA VAL A 109 -0.46 7.96 -5.99
C VAL A 109 -1.42 9.01 -6.50
N VAL A 110 -2.03 8.75 -7.65
CA VAL A 110 -3.10 9.60 -8.21
C VAL A 110 -4.40 9.43 -7.43
N GLN A 111 -4.67 8.22 -6.94
CA GLN A 111 -5.78 7.88 -6.07
C GLN A 111 -5.31 6.85 -5.03
N CYS A 112 -5.80 6.96 -3.79
CA CYS A 112 -5.59 5.95 -2.76
C CYS A 112 -6.56 4.78 -2.94
N SER A 113 -6.66 4.23 -4.15
CA SER A 113 -7.39 2.98 -4.40
C SER A 113 -6.50 1.78 -4.07
N ALA A 114 -7.09 0.60 -3.94
CA ALA A 114 -6.31 -0.63 -3.71
C ALA A 114 -5.27 -0.88 -4.81
N GLU A 115 -5.62 -0.62 -6.08
CA GLU A 115 -4.71 -0.78 -7.22
C GLU A 115 -3.51 0.18 -7.12
N GLY A 116 -3.78 1.48 -6.93
CA GLY A 116 -2.72 2.48 -6.85
C GLY A 116 -1.80 2.28 -5.64
N MET A 117 -2.35 1.84 -4.51
CA MET A 117 -1.55 1.51 -3.34
C MET A 117 -0.75 0.21 -3.51
N ALA A 118 -1.29 -0.81 -4.20
CA ALA A 118 -0.54 -2.03 -4.49
C ALA A 118 0.69 -1.74 -5.37
N GLU A 119 0.56 -0.89 -6.39
CA GLU A 119 1.69 -0.43 -7.21
C GLU A 119 2.73 0.35 -6.37
N LEU A 120 2.29 1.30 -5.55
CA LEU A 120 3.16 2.05 -4.65
C LEU A 120 3.95 1.12 -3.71
N ILE A 121 3.29 0.10 -3.16
CA ILE A 121 3.93 -0.85 -2.24
C ILE A 121 4.98 -1.68 -2.98
N ILE A 122 4.74 -2.07 -4.23
CA ILE A 122 5.76 -2.70 -5.08
C ILE A 122 6.97 -1.78 -5.27
N ASP A 123 6.73 -0.50 -5.60
CA ASP A 123 7.79 0.51 -5.73
C ASP A 123 8.65 0.61 -4.47
N ARG A 124 8.00 0.70 -3.30
CA ARG A 124 8.69 0.72 -2.01
C ARG A 124 9.51 -0.53 -1.76
N LEU A 125 8.90 -1.72 -1.89
CA LEU A 125 9.58 -2.99 -1.63
C LEU A 125 10.84 -3.15 -2.48
N VAL A 126 10.79 -2.80 -3.78
CA VAL A 126 11.97 -2.88 -4.65
C VAL A 126 13.03 -1.84 -4.35
N SER A 127 12.63 -0.67 -3.82
CA SER A 127 13.60 0.33 -3.38
C SER A 127 14.24 0.01 -2.02
N GLU A 128 13.54 -0.73 -1.16
CA GLU A 128 13.94 -1.01 0.22
C GLU A 128 14.58 -2.40 0.40
N ILE A 129 14.34 -3.35 -0.51
CA ILE A 129 14.79 -4.74 -0.42
C ILE A 129 15.77 -5.07 -1.54
N GLU A 130 16.89 -5.69 -1.16
CA GLU A 130 17.81 -6.33 -2.10
C GLU A 130 17.28 -7.73 -2.45
N PHE A 131 16.63 -7.85 -3.60
CA PHE A 131 16.12 -9.13 -4.09
C PHE A 131 17.25 -10.02 -4.57
N THR A 132 17.17 -11.32 -4.25
CA THR A 132 18.14 -12.30 -4.76
C THR A 132 17.98 -12.47 -6.28
N PRO A 133 19.05 -12.75 -7.04
CA PRO A 133 19.01 -12.82 -8.51
C PRO A 133 18.08 -13.91 -9.09
N ASN A 134 17.66 -14.87 -8.26
CA ASN A 134 16.74 -15.94 -8.62
C ASN A 134 15.25 -15.53 -8.48
N VAL A 135 14.95 -14.35 -7.93
CA VAL A 135 13.60 -13.77 -7.97
C VAL A 135 13.41 -13.08 -9.31
N ARG A 136 12.28 -13.35 -9.99
CA ARG A 136 11.96 -12.85 -11.33
C ARG A 136 10.78 -11.90 -11.35
N MET A 137 9.88 -12.02 -10.39
CA MET A 137 8.67 -11.23 -10.34
C MET A 137 8.18 -11.09 -8.91
N ILE A 138 7.67 -9.91 -8.60
CA ILE A 138 6.92 -9.60 -7.39
C ILE A 138 5.47 -9.30 -7.76
N GLU A 139 4.54 -9.81 -6.96
CA GLU A 139 3.15 -9.39 -6.96
C GLU A 139 2.73 -8.98 -5.55
N VAL A 140 1.96 -7.90 -5.46
CA VAL A 140 1.39 -7.41 -4.22
C VAL A 140 -0.12 -7.40 -4.37
N GLY A 141 -0.80 -8.00 -3.40
CA GLY A 141 -2.25 -7.98 -3.28
C GLY A 141 -2.68 -7.07 -2.13
N LEU A 142 -3.63 -6.19 -2.35
CA LEU A 142 -4.20 -5.35 -1.29
C LEU A 142 -5.71 -5.53 -1.21
N ASP A 143 -6.19 -5.98 -0.06
CA ASP A 143 -7.62 -6.08 0.25
C ASP A 143 -8.09 -4.76 0.86
N GLU A 144 -9.17 -4.14 0.36
CA GLU A 144 -9.92 -3.11 1.13
C GLU A 144 -11.01 -3.75 1.99
N GLU A 145 -11.62 -4.81 1.48
CA GLU A 145 -12.69 -5.57 2.13
C GLU A 145 -12.39 -7.06 1.96
N ARG A 146 -12.82 -7.88 2.92
CA ARG A 146 -12.53 -9.31 2.88
C ARG A 146 -13.11 -9.95 1.62
N GLY A 147 -12.25 -10.66 0.88
CA GLY A 147 -12.62 -11.34 -0.36
C GLY A 147 -12.57 -10.48 -1.62
N GLN A 148 -12.07 -9.24 -1.53
CA GLN A 148 -11.84 -8.36 -2.68
C GLN A 148 -10.39 -7.86 -2.66
N THR A 149 -9.58 -8.33 -3.61
CA THR A 149 -8.14 -8.02 -3.67
C THR A 149 -7.78 -7.36 -4.99
N ALA A 150 -7.12 -6.21 -4.95
CA ALA A 150 -6.41 -5.68 -6.11
C ALA A 150 -4.98 -6.24 -6.14
N TRP A 151 -4.57 -6.81 -7.28
CA TRP A 151 -3.22 -7.32 -7.47
C TRP A 151 -2.46 -6.44 -8.47
N ALA A 152 -1.26 -6.02 -8.08
CA ALA A 152 -0.27 -5.43 -8.98
C ALA A 152 0.94 -6.37 -9.09
N GLY A 153 1.69 -6.29 -10.19
CA GLY A 153 2.85 -7.14 -10.42
C GLY A 153 3.95 -6.45 -11.22
N ARG A 154 5.20 -6.81 -10.97
CA ARG A 154 6.38 -6.27 -11.66
C ARG A 154 7.48 -7.31 -11.81
N GLU A 155 8.10 -7.36 -12.98
CA GLU A 155 9.33 -8.12 -13.24
C GLU A 155 10.54 -7.44 -12.56
N LEU A 156 11.45 -8.27 -12.01
CA LEU A 156 12.65 -7.84 -11.28
C LEU A 156 13.94 -8.17 -12.02
#